data_AF-A0AAN1Q237-F1
#
_entry.id   AF-A0AAN1Q237-F1
#
_cell.length_a   1.000
_cell.length_b   1.000
_cell.length_c   1.000
_cell.angle_alpha   90.00
_cell.angle_beta   90.00
_cell.angle_gamma   90.00
#
_symmetry.space_group_name_H-M   'P 1'
#
loop_
_entity.id
_entity.type
_entity.pdbx_description
1 polymer ?
#
loop_
_entity_poly.entity_id
_entity_poly.type
_entity_poly.pdbx_seq_one_letter_code
_entity_poly.pdbx_strand_id
1 'polypeptide(L)'
;MGVNGMLSLGIRPGLITSHTIVINDTLSYQVRLSKGHFGPDHYRLDVRATTTLGQLTVLHTCYHDLATAHQAFTHQCHQLQAR
;
A
#
# COMPACT_ATOMS: atom_id res chain seq x y z
N MET A 1 11.78 -9.71 36.65
CA MET A 1 10.96 -10.50 35.71
C MET A 1 9.54 -10.03 35.86
N GLY A 2 8.94 -9.48 34.81
CA GLY A 2 7.59 -8.93 34.85
C GLY A 2 7.29 -8.22 33.54
N VAL A 3 6.50 -8.91 32.72
CA VAL A 3 6.11 -8.59 31.35
C VAL A 3 5.47 -7.20 31.22
N ASN A 4 5.81 -6.48 30.15
CA ASN A 4 4.93 -5.50 29.47
C ASN A 4 5.48 -5.26 28.05
N GLY A 5 5.67 -6.35 27.30
CA GLY A 5 5.78 -6.27 25.86
C GLY A 5 4.38 -5.98 25.33
N MET A 6 4.01 -4.70 25.24
CA MET A 6 2.82 -4.28 24.51
C MET A 6 3.01 -4.70 23.05
N LEU A 7 2.57 -5.91 22.74
CA LEU A 7 2.24 -6.36 21.40
C LEU A 7 1.08 -5.49 20.95
N SER A 8 1.41 -4.28 20.50
CA SER A 8 0.56 -3.53 19.61
C SER A 8 0.52 -4.35 18.32
N LEU A 9 -0.37 -5.35 18.28
CA LEU A 9 -0.92 -5.89 17.05
C LEU A 9 -1.64 -4.70 16.40
N GLY A 10 -0.85 -3.81 15.79
CA GLY A 10 -1.35 -2.81 14.89
C GLY A 10 -2.06 -3.60 13.83
N ILE A 11 -3.39 -3.61 13.94
CA ILE A 11 -4.32 -4.33 13.07
C ILE A 11 -3.88 -4.01 11.65
N ARG A 12 -3.15 -4.93 11.03
CA ARG A 12 -2.76 -4.74 9.64
C ARG A 12 -4.09 -4.75 8.89
N PRO A 13 -4.49 -3.64 8.23
CA PRO A 13 -5.64 -3.67 7.34
C PRO A 13 -5.42 -4.85 6.39
N GLY A 14 -6.44 -5.70 6.20
CA GLY A 14 -6.28 -7.00 5.56
C GLY A 14 -5.61 -6.82 4.21
N LEU A 15 -4.30 -7.11 4.13
CA LEU A 15 -3.52 -6.84 2.94
C LEU A 15 -4.05 -7.76 1.85
N ILE A 16 -4.61 -7.18 0.80
CA ILE A 16 -5.15 -7.94 -0.32
C ILE A 16 -4.02 -8.27 -1.26
N THR A 17 -3.28 -7.24 -1.69
CA THR A 17 -2.13 -7.39 -2.56
C THR A 17 -1.13 -6.27 -2.34
N SER A 18 0.13 -6.56 -2.56
CA SER A 18 1.21 -5.57 -2.55
C SER A 18 2.18 -5.91 -3.66
N HIS A 19 2.62 -4.90 -4.38
CA HIS A 19 3.65 -5.03 -5.39
C HIS A 19 4.73 -3.99 -5.18
N THR A 20 5.99 -4.42 -5.32
CA THR A 20 7.14 -3.51 -5.21
C THR A 20 7.85 -3.49 -6.55
N ILE A 21 8.01 -2.29 -7.11
CA ILE A 21 8.69 -2.04 -8.38
C ILE A 21 9.97 -1.28 -8.04
N VAL A 22 11.12 -1.86 -8.34
CA VAL A 22 12.42 -1.22 -8.13
C VAL A 22 12.89 -0.65 -9.47
N ILE A 23 13.28 0.62 -9.47
CA ILE A 23 13.80 1.34 -10.62
C ILE A 23 15.22 1.80 -10.30
N ASN A 24 16.19 1.35 -11.08
CA ASN A 24 17.60 1.77 -11.02
C ASN A 24 18.23 1.69 -9.62
N ASP A 25 17.83 0.70 -8.80
CA ASP A 25 18.32 0.41 -7.43
C ASP A 25 18.29 1.56 -6.41
N THR A 26 17.77 2.72 -6.79
CA THR A 26 17.78 3.97 -6.01
C THR A 26 16.38 4.49 -5.71
N LEU A 27 15.40 3.97 -6.45
CA LEU A 27 13.99 4.30 -6.32
C LEU A 27 13.18 3.00 -6.30
N SER A 28 12.26 2.88 -5.36
CA SER A 28 11.30 1.79 -5.33
C SER A 28 9.90 2.31 -5.09
N TYR A 29 8.94 1.82 -5.85
CA TYR A 29 7.53 2.08 -5.63
C TYR A 29 6.89 0.87 -4.99
N GLN A 30 6.23 1.08 -3.86
CA GLN A 30 5.38 0.09 -3.22
C GLN A 30 3.93 0.47 -3.46
N VAL A 31 3.24 -0.33 -4.26
CA VAL A 31 1.80 -0.24 -4.49
C VAL A 31 1.14 -1.26 -3.57
N ARG A 32 0.20 -0.83 -2.74
CA ARG A 32 -0.44 -1.66 -1.72
C ARG A 32 -1.95 -1.49 -1.77
N LEU A 33 -2.68 -2.59 -1.93
CA LEU A 33 -4.13 -2.64 -1.80
C LEU A 33 -4.49 -3.38 -0.51
N SER A 34 -5.26 -2.73 0.35
CA SER A 34 -5.64 -3.26 1.65
C SER A 34 -7.13 -3.06 1.92
N LYS A 35 -7.74 -3.99 2.65
CA LYS A 35 -9.12 -3.86 3.10
C LYS A 35 -9.15 -3.06 4.40
N GLY A 36 -9.90 -1.96 4.40
CA GLY A 36 -10.23 -1.22 5.62
C GLY A 36 -11.18 -2.04 6.48
N HIS A 37 -10.93 -2.09 7.80
CA HIS A 37 -11.82 -2.76 8.75
C HIS A 37 -12.93 -1.85 9.28
N PHE A 38 -12.79 -0.52 9.11
CA PHE A 38 -13.70 0.48 9.67
C PHE A 38 -13.89 1.66 8.71
N GLY A 39 -15.14 2.09 8.52
CA GLY A 39 -15.53 3.21 7.65
C GLY A 39 -16.16 2.78 6.32
N PRO A 40 -16.85 3.71 5.62
CA PRO A 40 -17.56 3.41 4.37
C PRO A 40 -16.64 3.02 3.20
N ASP A 41 -15.36 3.37 3.28
CA ASP A 41 -14.34 3.03 2.29
C ASP A 41 -13.65 1.69 2.61
N HIS A 42 -14.19 0.61 2.06
CA HIS A 42 -13.78 -0.74 2.41
C HIS A 42 -12.42 -1.16 1.81
N TYR A 43 -11.91 -0.47 0.79
CA TYR A 43 -10.65 -0.79 0.13
C TYR A 43 -9.76 0.44 -0.02
N ARG A 44 -8.50 0.33 0.37
CA ARG A 44 -7.51 1.40 0.30
C ARG A 44 -6.35 1.00 -0.58
N LEU A 45 -6.07 1.83 -1.58
CA LEU A 45 -4.89 1.79 -2.41
C LEU A 45 -3.89 2.85 -1.93
N ASP A 46 -2.73 2.40 -1.46
CA ASP A 46 -1.61 3.23 -1.08
C ASP A 46 -0.47 3.01 -2.09
N VAL A 47 0.12 4.09 -2.60
CA VAL A 47 1.36 4.04 -3.40
C VAL A 47 2.42 4.87 -2.71
N ARG A 48 3.56 4.26 -2.42
CA ARG A 48 4.69 4.91 -1.76
C ARG A 48 5.92 4.80 -2.63
N ALA A 49 6.57 5.93 -2.88
CA ALA A 49 7.90 5.96 -3.45
C ALA A 49 8.91 5.97 -2.31
N THR A 50 9.91 5.11 -2.36
CA THR A 50 11.07 5.12 -1.47
C THR A 50 12.28 5.44 -2.32
N THR A 51 12.88 6.58 -2.02
CA THR A 51 14.12 7.07 -2.64
C THR A 51 15.26 7.02 -1.63
N THR A 52 16.48 7.28 -2.07
CA THR A 52 17.63 7.49 -1.18
C THR A 52 17.42 8.63 -0.16
N LEU A 53 16.53 9.59 -0.46
CA LEU A 53 16.20 10.70 0.42
C LEU A 53 15.11 10.37 1.45
N GLY A 54 14.44 9.22 1.30
CA GLY A 54 13.36 8.79 2.18
C GLY A 54 12.11 8.33 1.43
N GLN A 55 11.05 8.09 2.21
CA GLN A 55 9.76 7.60 1.71
C GLN A 55 8.76 8.74 1.54
N LEU A 56 8.07 8.76 0.40
CA LEU A 56 7.00 9.68 0.05
C LEU A 56 5.74 8.89 -0.30
N THR A 57 4.58 9.36 0.17
CA THR A 57 3.29 8.83 -0.30
C THR A 57 2.92 9.53 -1.59
N VAL A 58 2.87 8.77 -2.69
CA VAL A 58 2.56 9.27 -4.04
C VAL A 58 1.06 9.29 -4.27
N LEU A 59 0.37 8.26 -3.80
CA LEU A 59 -1.07 8.11 -3.96
C LEU A 59 -1.65 7.50 -2.70
N HIS A 60 -2.80 8.02 -2.30
CA HIS A 60 -3.65 7.40 -1.31
C HIS A 60 -5.09 7.60 -1.76
N THR A 61 -5.72 6.50 -2.17
CA THR A 61 -7.10 6.49 -2.66
C THR A 61 -7.92 5.42 -1.96
N CYS A 62 -9.18 5.73 -1.71
CA CYS A 62 -10.16 4.85 -1.12
C CYS A 62 -11.21 4.44 -2.16
N TYR A 63 -11.66 3.19 -2.08
CA TYR A 63 -12.64 2.58 -2.96
C TYR A 63 -13.66 1.80 -2.13
N HIS A 64 -14.92 1.85 -2.58
CA HIS A 64 -16.02 1.10 -1.97
C HIS A 64 -16.13 -0.32 -2.56
N ASP A 65 -15.64 -0.51 -3.79
CA ASP A 65 -15.70 -1.76 -4.53
C ASP A 65 -14.31 -2.37 -4.76
N LEU A 66 -14.22 -3.70 -4.59
CA LEU A 66 -12.98 -4.45 -4.75
C LEU A 66 -12.53 -4.49 -6.21
N ALA A 67 -13.46 -4.69 -7.15
CA ALA A 67 -13.09 -4.83 -8.57
C ALA A 67 -12.48 -3.53 -9.08
N THR A 68 -13.10 -2.40 -8.74
CA THR A 68 -12.58 -1.06 -9.05
C THR A 68 -11.21 -0.81 -8.41
N ALA A 69 -11.05 -1.17 -7.13
CA ALA A 69 -9.77 -1.01 -6.43
C ALA A 69 -8.65 -1.88 -7.01
N HIS A 70 -8.98 -3.10 -7.43
CA HIS A 70 -8.04 -4.03 -8.05
C HIS A 70 -7.66 -3.59 -9.47
N GLN A 71 -8.61 -3.08 -10.26
CA GLN A 71 -8.33 -2.49 -11.56
C GLN A 71 -7.41 -1.27 -11.43
N ALA A 72 -7.66 -0.40 -10.45
CA ALA A 72 -6.80 0.74 -10.16
C ALA A 72 -5.40 0.29 -9.71
N PHE A 73 -5.30 -0.75 -8.88
CA PHE A 73 -4.01 -1.35 -8.49
C PHE A 73 -3.22 -1.84 -9.71
N THR A 74 -3.84 -2.63 -10.59
CA THR A 74 -3.20 -3.14 -11.81
C THR A 74 -2.76 -1.99 -12.72
N HIS A 75 -3.61 -0.98 -12.89
CA HIS A 75 -3.28 0.21 -13.67
C HIS A 75 -2.07 0.95 -13.11
N GLN A 76 -2.01 1.16 -11.78
CA GLN A 76 -0.87 1.80 -11.13
C GLN A 76 0.42 1.00 -11.28
N CYS A 77 0.35 -0.33 -11.09
CA CYS A 77 1.50 -1.20 -11.32
C CYS A 77 2.02 -1.07 -12.76
N HIS A 78 1.13 -1.09 -13.75
CA HIS A 78 1.51 -0.96 -15.16
C HIS A 78 2.10 0.42 -15.49
N GLN A 79 1.51 1.51 -14.98
CA GLN A 79 2.04 2.87 -15.17
C GLN A 79 3.43 3.06 -14.57
N LEU A 80 3.70 2.44 -13.42
CA LEU A 80 4.99 2.53 -12.74
C LEU A 80 6.04 1.57 -13.32
N GLN A 81 5.62 0.45 -13.91
CA GLN A 81 6.52 -0.47 -14.64
C GLN A 81 6.91 0.04 -16.02
N ALA A 82 6.07 0.85 -16.66
CA ALA A 82 6.35 1.43 -17.98
C ALA A 82 7.32 2.65 -17.92
N ARG A 83 7.95 2.90 -16.78
CA ARG A 83 8.88 4.01 -16.52
C ARG A 83 10.28 3.49 -16.24
#